data_AF-A0A1I2G0L3-F1
#
_entry.id   AF-A0A1I2G0L3-F1
#
_cell.length_a   1.000
_cell.length_b   1.000
_cell.length_c   1.000
_cell.angle_alpha   90.00
_cell.angle_beta   90.00
_cell.angle_gamma   90.00
#
_symmetry.space_group_name_H-M   'P 1'
#
loop_
_entity.id
_entity.type
_entity.pdbx_description
1 polymer ?
#
loop_
_entity_poly.entity_id
_entity_poly.type
_entity_poly.pdbx_seq_one_letter_code
_entity_poly.pdbx_strand_id
1 'polypeptide(L)' 'MLFIGILLICFGLLLAVRPALAWSLTESWKSNDGTEPSSLYPLSTRFGGILCTLAGLGAILAYLA' A
#
# COMPACT_ATOMS: atom_id res chain seq x y z
N MET A 1 -16.86 9.83 -0.63
CA MET A 1 -16.31 8.52 -1.06
C MET A 1 -15.24 8.65 -2.13
N LEU A 2 -15.38 9.55 -3.13
CA LEU A 2 -14.35 9.78 -4.16
C LEU A 2 -12.95 10.11 -3.61
N PHE A 3 -12.85 11.08 -2.69
CA PHE A 3 -11.55 11.47 -2.12
C PHE A 3 -10.82 10.29 -1.45
N ILE A 4 -11.54 9.50 -0.65
CA ILE A 4 -11.00 8.32 0.03
C ILE A 4 -10.61 7.23 -0.98
N GLY A 5 -11.43 7.01 -2.02
CA GLY A 5 -11.13 6.04 -3.08
C GLY A 5 -9.86 6.39 -3.86
N ILE A 6 -9.68 7.67 -4.20
CA ILE A 6 -8.46 8.16 -4.88
C ILE A 6 -7.23 7.97 -3.97
N LEU A 7 -7.36 8.28 -2.68
CA LEU A 7 -6.27 8.13 -1.71
C LEU A 7 -5.88 6.65 -1.56
N LEU A 8 -6.85 5.74 -1.45
CA LEU A 8 -6.65 4.28 -1.42
C LEU A 8 -5.96 3.77 -2.68
N ILE A 9 -6.34 4.27 -3.86
CA ILE A 9 -5.68 3.90 -5.13
C ILE A 9 -4.24 4.37 -5.14
N CYS A 10 -3.97 5.64 -4.82
CA CYS A 10 -2.59 6.17 -4.80
C CYS A 10 -1.70 5.42 -3.81
N PHE A 11 -2.19 5.16 -2.58
CA PHE A 11 -1.43 4.41 -1.58
C PHE A 11 -1.27 2.94 -1.94
N GLY A 12 -2.32 2.28 -2.44
CA GLY A 12 -2.26 0.89 -2.88
C GLY A 12 -1.26 0.68 -4.02
N LEU A 13 -1.22 1.61 -4.97
CA LEU A 13 -0.26 1.58 -6.08
C LEU A 13 1.18 1.78 -5.58
N LEU A 14 1.39 2.71 -4.63
CA LEU A 14 2.71 2.95 -4.01
C LEU A 14 3.23 1.68 -3.31
N LEU A 15 2.37 1.02 -2.53
CA LEU A 15 2.66 -0.25 -1.84
C LEU A 15 2.97 -1.39 -2.82
N ALA A 16 2.26 -1.45 -3.95
CA ALA A 16 2.44 -2.47 -4.99
C ALA A 16 3.71 -2.27 -5.84
N VAL A 17 4.04 -1.03 -6.21
CA VAL A 17 5.17 -0.75 -7.12
C VAL A 17 6.49 -0.69 -6.34
N ARG A 18 6.50 -0.05 -5.18
CA ARG A 18 7.73 0.21 -4.40
C ARG A 18 7.54 -0.15 -2.91
N PRO A 19 7.39 -1.45 -2.58
CA PRO A 19 7.23 -1.89 -1.19
C PRO A 19 8.41 -1.51 -0.30
N ALA A 20 9.62 -1.38 -0.84
CA ALA A 20 10.80 -0.92 -0.11
C ALA A 20 10.69 0.54 0.36
N LEU A 21 10.06 1.42 -0.45
CA LEU A 21 9.80 2.79 -0.04
C LEU A 21 8.72 2.84 1.04
N ALA A 22 7.66 2.03 0.90
CA ALA A 22 6.64 1.91 1.94
C ALA A 22 7.25 1.43 3.26
N TRP A 23 8.08 0.38 3.23
CA TRP A 23 8.83 -0.10 4.39
C TRP A 23 9.68 1.00 5.02
N SER A 24 10.40 1.76 4.18
CA SER A 24 11.23 2.87 4.63
C SER A 24 10.42 3.99 5.30
N LEU A 25 9.12 4.08 5.02
CA LEU A 25 8.23 5.10 5.56
C LEU A 25 7.37 4.59 6.74
N THR A 26 7.20 3.28 6.92
CA THR A 26 6.30 2.74 7.97
C THR A 26 7.04 1.93 9.01
N GLU A 27 8.08 1.19 8.62
CA GLU A 27 8.73 0.18 9.45
C GLU A 27 10.21 0.43 9.72
N SER A 28 10.90 1.23 8.89
CA SER A 28 12.31 1.55 9.10
C SER A 28 12.60 2.13 10.48
N TRP A 29 11.76 3.04 10.97
CA TRP A 29 11.88 3.68 12.27
C TRP A 29 11.51 2.78 13.45
N LYS A 30 10.89 1.63 13.18
CA LYS A 30 10.43 0.68 14.21
C LYS A 30 11.43 -0.46 14.40
N SER A 31 12.31 -0.66 13.42
CA SER A 31 13.41 -1.63 13.47
C SER A 31 14.61 -1.04 14.22
N ASN A 32 15.08 -1.74 15.26
CA ASN A 32 16.30 -1.38 15.99
C ASN A 32 17.58 -1.62 15.15
N ASP A 33 17.49 -2.48 14.13
CA ASP A 33 18.64 -2.91 13.32
C ASP A 33 18.66 -2.35 11.90
N GLY A 34 17.60 -1.67 11.43
CA GLY A 34 17.56 -0.85 10.20
C GLY A 34 18.05 -1.47 8.87
N THR A 35 18.42 -2.74 8.86
CA THR A 35 19.40 -3.27 7.91
C THR A 35 18.79 -3.72 6.60
N GLU A 36 17.56 -4.27 6.60
CA GLU A 36 16.77 -4.50 5.38
C GLU A 36 15.39 -5.09 5.70
N PRO A 37 14.38 -4.89 4.82
CA PRO A 37 13.12 -5.63 4.91
C PRO A 37 13.35 -7.13 4.73
N SER A 38 12.60 -7.96 5.47
CA SER A 38 12.64 -9.42 5.28
C SER A 38 12.20 -9.80 3.86
N SER A 39 12.69 -10.91 3.33
CA SER A 39 12.35 -11.38 1.97
C SER A 39 10.84 -11.61 1.75
N LEU A 40 10.07 -11.83 2.82
CA LEU A 40 8.62 -11.99 2.80
C LEU A 40 7.88 -10.65 2.76
N TYR A 41 8.51 -9.58 3.22
CA TYR A 41 7.88 -8.26 3.32
C TYR A 41 7.47 -7.69 1.95
N PRO A 42 8.33 -7.67 0.91
CA PRO A 42 7.93 -7.18 -0.40
C PRO A 42 6.73 -7.92 -0.98
N LEU A 43 6.63 -9.23 -0.73
CA LEU A 43 5.53 -10.05 -1.24
C LEU A 43 4.20 -9.70 -0.54
N SER A 44 4.22 -9.65 0.79
CA SER A 44 3.05 -9.29 1.60
C SER A 44 2.56 -7.87 1.30
N THR A 45 3.48 -6.90 1.23
CA THR A 45 3.17 -5.50 0.97
C THR A 45 2.64 -5.26 -0.44
N ARG A 46 3.17 -5.99 -1.44
CA ARG A 46 2.62 -5.95 -2.80
C ARG A 46 1.19 -6.48 -2.86
N PHE A 47 0.94 -7.62 -2.20
CA PHE A 47 -0.39 -8.20 -2.13
C PHE A 47 -1.39 -7.26 -1.43
N GLY A 48 -1.01 -6.70 -0.28
CA GLY A 48 -1.81 -5.69 0.42
C GLY A 48 -2.04 -4.43 -0.42
N GLY A 49 -1.02 -3.97 -1.14
CA GLY A 49 -1.13 -2.83 -2.06
C GLY A 49 -2.17 -3.06 -3.15
N ILE A 50 -2.15 -4.22 -3.81
CA ILE A 50 -3.12 -4.60 -4.85
C ILE A 50 -4.55 -4.59 -4.29
N LEU A 51 -4.77 -5.23 -3.13
CA LEU A 51 -6.08 -5.25 -2.47
C LEU A 51 -6.57 -3.84 -2.12
N CYS A 52 -5.67 -2.97 -1.65
CA CYS A 52 -5.98 -1.59 -1.32
C CYS A 52 -6.40 -0.78 -2.55
N THR A 53 -5.71 -0.95 -3.70
CA THR A 53 -6.13 -0.37 -4.98
C THR A 53 -7.50 -0.87 -5.45
N LEU A 54 -7.78 -2.17 -5.31
CA LEU A 54 -9.09 -2.74 -5.67
C LEU A 54 -10.20 -2.19 -4.78
N ALA A 55 -9.96 -2.05 -3.48
CA ALA A 55 -10.90 -1.44 -2.55
C ALA A 55 -11.18 0.03 -2.91
N GLY A 56 -10.14 0.80 -3.28
CA GLY A 56 -10.29 2.17 -3.74
C GLY A 56 -11.11 2.29 -5.04
N LEU A 57 -10.87 1.41 -6.01
CA LEU A 57 -11.69 1.31 -7.23
C LEU A 57 -13.14 0.96 -6.90
N GLY A 58 -13.37 -0.03 -6.03
CA GLY A 58 -14.71 -0.40 -5.56
C GLY A 58 -15.43 0.76 -4.87
N ALA A 59 -14.74 1.54 -4.06
CA ALA A 59 -15.30 2.72 -3.39
C ALA A 59 -15.69 3.85 -4.37
N ILE A 60 -14.96 4.02 -5.47
CA ILE A 60 -15.31 4.98 -6.53
C ILE A 60 -16.52 4.46 -7.32
N LEU A 61 -16.51 3.19 -7.73
CA LEU A 61 -17.61 2.58 -8.46
C LEU A 61 -18.92 2.60 -7.65
N ALA A 62 -18.86 2.25 -6.38
CA ALA A 62 -20.02 2.29 -5.48
C ALA A 62 -20.53 3.71 -5.20
N TYR A 63 -19.72 4.75 -5.43
CA TYR A 63 -20.17 6.14 -5.35
C TYR A 63 -20.79 6.63 -6.65
N LEU A 64 -20.37 6.07 -7.79
CA LEU A 64 -20.87 6.45 -9.12
C LEU A 64 -22.16 5.72 -9.53
N ALA A 65 -22.39 4.53 -8.97
CA ALA A 65 -23.58 3.70 -9.19
C ALA A 65 -24.77 4.14 -8.32
#